data_AF-A0A442ARA9-F1
#
_entry.id   AF-A0A442ARA9-F1
#
_cell.length_a   1.000
_cell.length_b   1.000
_cell.length_c   1.000
_cell.angle_alpha   90.00
_cell.angle_beta   90.00
_cell.angle_gamma   90.00
#
_symmetry.space_group_name_H-M   'P 1'
#
loop_
_entity.id
_entity.type
_entity.pdbx_description
1 polymer ?
#
loop_
_entity_poly.entity_id
_entity_poly.type
_entity_poly.pdbx_seq_one_letter_code
_entity_poly.pdbx_strand_id
1 'polypeptide(L)'
;RKATGQPSRIAFMGHVLMENRNGLVIGATLTPATGTAEREAALALVDRLGAKRRITLGADKAYDAREFVAALRKRKVTPHIAKHEYVDKNGILR
;
A
#
# COMPACT_ATOMS: atom_id res chain seq x y z
N ARG A 1 6.30 3.93 -14.79
CA ARG A 1 7.57 3.94 -15.57
C ARG A 1 7.20 4.20 -17.03
N LYS A 2 7.65 5.30 -17.64
CA LYS A 2 7.40 5.56 -19.07
C LYS A 2 8.50 4.92 -19.91
N ALA A 3 8.16 4.51 -21.14
CA ALA A 3 9.12 4.03 -22.12
C ALA A 3 10.13 5.14 -22.49
N THR A 4 11.33 4.75 -22.88
CA THR A 4 12.41 5.64 -23.33
C THR A 4 11.88 6.61 -24.41
N GLY A 5 12.01 7.91 -24.18
CA GLY A 5 11.63 8.95 -25.15
C GLY A 5 10.24 9.57 -24.99
N GLN A 6 9.42 9.15 -24.02
CA GLN A 6 8.14 9.83 -23.75
C GLN A 6 8.23 10.89 -22.63
N PRO A 7 7.66 12.10 -22.81
CA PRO A 7 7.68 13.14 -21.78
C PRO A 7 6.97 12.68 -20.51
N SER A 8 7.56 12.90 -19.34
CA SER A 8 6.92 12.65 -18.05
C SER A 8 5.76 13.63 -17.88
N ARG A 9 4.53 13.11 -17.91
CA ARG A 9 3.35 13.90 -17.52
C ARG A 9 3.25 13.85 -16.00
N ILE A 10 2.97 14.99 -15.37
CA ILE A 10 2.64 15.06 -13.95
C ILE A 10 1.35 14.25 -13.78
N ALA A 11 1.45 13.15 -13.03
CA ALA A 11 0.32 12.30 -12.69
C ALA A 11 0.15 12.33 -11.17
N PHE A 12 -1.10 12.22 -10.73
CA PHE A 12 -1.46 12.11 -9.31
C PHE A 12 -2.07 10.74 -9.06
N MET A 13 -1.90 10.23 -7.84
CA MET A 13 -2.48 8.99 -7.36
C MET A 13 -3.42 9.28 -6.21
N GLY A 14 -4.66 8.82 -6.35
CA GLY A 14 -5.65 8.85 -5.28
C GLY A 14 -5.54 7.57 -4.45
N HIS A 15 -5.45 7.73 -3.14
CA HIS A 15 -5.38 6.63 -2.18
C HIS A 15 -6.61 6.67 -1.30
N VAL A 16 -7.23 5.52 -1.07
CA VAL A 16 -8.45 5.38 -0.26
C VAL A 16 -8.23 4.30 0.80
N LEU A 17 -8.55 4.63 2.04
CA LEU A 17 -8.59 3.68 3.15
C LEU A 17 -10.04 3.33 3.46
N MET A 18 -10.33 2.03 3.46
CA MET A 18 -11.66 1.48 3.62
C MET A 18 -11.80 0.76 4.97
N GLU A 19 -12.94 0.91 5.63
CA GLU A 19 -13.37 0.05 6.72
C GLU A 19 -14.04 -1.20 6.12
N ASN A 20 -13.43 -2.37 6.35
CA ASN A 20 -13.77 -3.59 5.62
C ASN A 20 -15.14 -4.20 5.98
N ARG A 21 -15.70 -3.92 7.17
CA ARG A 21 -16.94 -4.55 7.62
C ARG A 21 -18.17 -4.00 6.92
N ASN A 22 -18.20 -2.70 6.69
CA ASN A 22 -19.34 -2.01 6.09
C ASN A 22 -19.02 -1.40 4.71
N GLY A 23 -17.77 -1.48 4.26
CA GLY A 23 -17.36 -0.94 2.96
C GLY A 23 -17.30 0.59 2.94
N LEU A 24 -17.07 1.23 4.09
CA LEU A 24 -17.06 2.69 4.21
C LEU A 24 -15.67 3.27 3.92
N VAL A 25 -15.62 4.38 3.18
CA VAL A 25 -14.40 5.18 3.04
C VAL A 25 -14.16 5.93 4.34
N ILE A 26 -13.02 5.66 4.99
CA ILE A 26 -12.64 6.28 6.27
C ILE A 26 -11.42 7.20 6.14
N GLY A 27 -10.82 7.26 4.95
CA GLY A 27 -9.74 8.20 4.66
C GLY A 27 -9.43 8.22 3.17
N ALA A 28 -8.99 9.38 2.68
CA ALA A 28 -8.50 9.53 1.32
C ALA A 28 -7.37 10.56 1.28
N THR A 29 -6.45 10.42 0.32
CA THR A 29 -5.41 11.41 0.07
C THR A 29 -4.95 11.36 -1.39
N LEU A 30 -4.44 12.48 -1.89
CA LEU A 30 -3.89 12.60 -3.23
C LEU A 30 -2.39 12.89 -3.12
N THR A 31 -1.57 12.14 -3.85
CA THR A 31 -0.11 12.37 -3.91
C THR A 31 0.37 12.45 -5.34
N PRO A 32 1.52 13.08 -5.61
CA PRO A 32 2.22 12.89 -6.88
C PRO A 32 2.48 11.39 -7.13
N ALA A 33 2.41 10.97 -8.40
CA ALA A 33 2.66 9.60 -8.80
C ALA A 33 4.17 9.30 -8.81
N THR A 34 4.71 8.93 -7.65
CA THR A 34 6.09 8.44 -7.48
C THR A 34 6.10 6.92 -7.27
N GLY A 35 7.27 6.29 -7.34
CA GLY A 35 7.39 4.84 -7.15
C GLY A 35 7.10 4.34 -5.73
N THR A 36 7.04 5.23 -4.74
CA THR A 36 6.81 4.90 -3.31
C THR A 36 5.54 5.52 -2.73
N ALA A 37 4.88 6.40 -3.50
CA ALA A 37 3.73 7.19 -3.08
C ALA A 37 2.60 6.36 -2.45
N GLU A 38 2.29 5.19 -3.00
CA GLU A 38 1.23 4.32 -2.48
C GLU A 38 1.47 3.87 -1.04
N ARG A 39 2.66 3.37 -0.75
CA ARG A 39 3.00 2.83 0.58
C ARG A 39 3.13 3.95 1.61
N GLU A 40 3.71 5.07 1.22
CA GLU A 40 3.82 6.26 2.07
C GLU A 40 2.43 6.83 2.40
N ALA A 41 1.56 6.96 1.40
CA ALA A 41 0.19 7.40 1.60
C ALA A 41 -0.61 6.44 2.49
N ALA A 42 -0.46 5.13 2.30
CA ALA A 42 -1.12 4.13 3.14
C ALA A 42 -0.70 4.24 4.61
N LEU A 43 0.60 4.39 4.91
CA LEU A 43 1.07 4.62 6.28
C LEU A 43 0.52 5.92 6.86
N ALA A 44 0.51 7.00 6.08
CA ALA A 44 -0.04 8.28 6.53
C ALA A 44 -1.55 8.19 6.83
N LEU A 45 -2.32 7.47 6.01
CA LEU A 45 -3.75 7.24 6.25
C LEU A 45 -3.99 6.40 7.50
N VAL A 46 -3.17 5.36 7.73
CA VAL A 46 -3.23 4.55 8.95
C VAL A 46 -2.90 5.38 10.20
N ASP A 47 -1.86 6.22 10.13
CA ASP A 47 -1.45 7.07 11.25
C ASP A 47 -2.55 8.07 11.65
N ARG A 48 -3.32 8.58 10.67
CA ARG A 48 -4.47 9.46 10.91
C ARG A 48 -5.64 8.79 11.63
N LEU A 49 -5.75 7.46 11.62
CA LEU A 49 -6.85 6.77 12.30
C LEU A 49 -6.80 6.92 13.82
N GLY A 50 -5.62 7.19 14.40
CA GLY A 50 -5.46 7.32 15.86
C GLY A 50 -5.97 6.10 16.63
N ALA A 51 -5.91 4.90 16.02
CA ALA A 51 -6.57 3.72 16.53
C ALA A 51 -6.04 3.33 17.92
N LYS A 52 -6.92 3.39 18.93
CA LYS A 52 -6.59 3.03 20.32
C LYS A 52 -6.45 1.51 20.56
N ARG A 53 -6.88 0.71 19.58
CA ARG A 53 -6.85 -0.76 19.59
C ARG A 53 -6.08 -1.27 18.39
N ARG A 54 -5.53 -2.48 18.49
CA ARG A 54 -4.89 -3.17 17.36
C ARG A 54 -5.89 -3.29 16.21
N ILE A 55 -5.49 -2.83 15.03
CA ILE A 55 -6.24 -2.95 13.77
C ILE A 55 -5.51 -3.88 12.81
N THR A 56 -6.25 -4.43 11.85
CA THR A 56 -5.71 -5.22 10.74
C THR A 56 -5.82 -4.40 9.46
N LEU A 57 -4.74 -4.28 8.70
CA LEU A 57 -4.75 -3.62 7.40
C LEU A 57 -4.73 -4.66 6.29
N GLY A 58 -5.79 -4.67 5.48
CA GLY A 58 -5.83 -5.38 4.21
C GLY A 58 -5.11 -4.59 3.13
N ALA A 59 -4.25 -5.24 2.35
CA ALA A 59 -3.63 -4.63 1.16
C ALA A 59 -3.29 -5.69 0.09
N ASP A 60 -3.14 -5.25 -1.16
CA ASP A 60 -2.80 -6.15 -2.26
C ASP A 60 -1.31 -6.54 -2.27
N LYS A 61 -0.93 -7.40 -3.22
CA LYS A 61 0.42 -7.97 -3.31
C LYS A 61 1.53 -6.96 -3.54
N ALA A 62 1.26 -5.80 -4.14
CA ALA A 62 2.25 -4.75 -4.34
C ALA A 62 2.69 -4.11 -3.00
N TYR A 63 1.93 -4.32 -1.92
CA TYR A 63 2.29 -3.89 -0.58
C TYR A 63 3.12 -4.91 0.21
N ASP A 64 3.39 -6.11 -0.33
CA ASP A 64 4.28 -7.10 0.29
C ASP A 64 5.76 -6.70 0.14
N ALA A 65 6.10 -5.58 0.77
CA ALA A 65 7.45 -5.07 0.90
C ALA A 65 7.86 -5.14 2.37
N ARG A 66 9.05 -5.69 2.64
CA ARG A 66 9.56 -5.92 4.00
C ARG A 66 9.52 -4.65 4.87
N GLU A 67 9.96 -3.52 4.32
CA GLU A 67 9.94 -2.22 5.00
C GLU A 67 8.52 -1.76 5.37
N PHE A 68 7.56 -1.96 4.47
CA PHE A 68 6.16 -1.59 4.72
C PHE A 68 5.53 -2.46 5.80
N VAL A 69 5.73 -3.78 5.73
CA VAL A 69 5.28 -4.73 6.75
C VAL A 69 5.89 -4.42 8.13
N ALA A 70 7.18 -4.10 8.17
CA ALA A 70 7.86 -3.70 9.40
C ALA A 70 7.28 -2.39 9.96
N ALA A 71 7.03 -1.39 9.09
CA ALA A 71 6.44 -0.11 9.46
C ALA A 71 5.02 -0.25 10.05
N LEU A 72 4.20 -1.16 9.52
CA LEU A 72 2.88 -1.47 10.07
C LEU A 72 2.97 -2.14 11.44
N ARG A 73 3.87 -3.12 11.59
CA ARG A 73 4.07 -3.81 12.88
C ARG A 73 4.55 -2.86 13.98
N LYS A 74 5.44 -1.91 13.65
CA LYS A 74 5.87 -0.85 14.59
C LYS A 74 4.69 0.01 15.07
N ARG A 75 3.67 0.21 14.23
CA ARG A 75 2.42 0.91 14.55
C ARG A 75 1.38 0.03 15.25
N LYS A 76 1.74 -1.21 15.62
CA LYS A 76 0.82 -2.22 16.16
C LYS A 76 -0.36 -2.51 15.22
N VAL A 77 -0.15 -2.38 13.92
CA VAL A 77 -1.11 -2.79 12.89
C VAL A 77 -0.72 -4.18 12.40
N THR A 78 -1.69 -5.09 12.39
CA THR A 78 -1.51 -6.44 11.84
C THR A 78 -1.65 -6.38 10.32
N PRO A 79 -0.59 -6.69 9.55
CA PRO A 79 -0.69 -6.74 8.09
C PRO A 79 -1.45 -8.01 7.65
N HIS A 80 -2.46 -7.84 6.81
CA HIS A 80 -3.12 -8.90 6.06
C HIS A 80 -2.95 -8.61 4.57
N ILE A 81 -1.77 -8.95 4.04
CA ILE A 81 -1.32 -8.55 2.72
C ILE A 81 -1.16 -9.81 1.86
N ALA A 82 -1.63 -9.76 0.61
CA ALA A 82 -1.39 -10.84 -0.33
C ALA A 82 0.13 -11.00 -0.56
N LYS A 83 0.64 -12.23 -0.54
CA LYS A 83 2.08 -12.45 -0.73
C LYS A 83 2.48 -12.18 -2.18
N HIS A 84 3.60 -11.50 -2.39
CA HIS A 84 4.12 -11.26 -3.73
C HIS A 84 4.93 -12.45 -4.22
N GLU A 85 4.21 -13.52 -4.59
CA GLU A 85 4.80 -14.72 -5.16
C GLU A 85 4.61 -14.73 -6.68
N TYR A 86 5.63 -15.20 -7.40
CA TYR A 86 5.55 -15.43 -8.85
C TYR A 86 6.38 -16.65 -9.26
N VAL A 87 5.87 -17.35 -10.27
CA VAL A 87 6.59 -18.47 -10.89
C VAL A 87 7.61 -17.88 -11.86
N ASP A 88 8.90 -18.17 -11.63
CA ASP A 88 9.96 -17.77 -12.55
C ASP A 88 9.89 -18.58 -13.86
N LYS A 89 10.69 -18.18 -14.86
CA LYS A 89 10.75 -18.85 -16.17
C LYS A 89 11.13 -20.35 -16.11
N ASN A 90 11.60 -20.84 -14.96
CA ASN A 90 11.97 -22.23 -14.73
C ASN A 90 10.91 -23.00 -13.95
N GLY A 91 9.73 -22.42 -13.70
CA GLY A 91 8.66 -23.06 -12.93
C GLY A 91 8.84 -22.99 -11.41
N ILE A 92 9.79 -22.20 -10.91
CA ILE A 92 10.09 -22.10 -9.47
C ILE A 92 9.29 -20.94 -8.87
N LEU A 93 8.52 -21.22 -7.81
CA LEU A 93 7.87 -20.19 -6.99
C LEU A 93 8.91 -19.35 -6.26
N ARG A 94 8.87 -18.03 -6.45
CA ARG A 94 9.73 -17.05 -5.78
C ARG A 94 8.91 -16.00 -5.07
#